data_AF-G8R5B7-F1
#
_entry.id   AF-G8R5B7-F1
#
_cell.length_a   1.000
_cell.length_b   1.000
_cell.length_c   1.000
_cell.angle_alpha   90.00
_cell.angle_beta   90.00
_cell.angle_gamma   90.00
#
_symmetry.space_group_name_H-M   'P 1'
#
loop_
_entity.id
_entity.type
_entity.pdbx_description
1 polymer ?
#
loop_
_entity_poly.entity_id
_entity_poly.type
_entity_poly.pdbx_seq_one_letter_code
_entity_poly.pdbx_strand_id
1 'polypeptide(L)'
;MMSKLKQIALQIPEYLLIASVIFYWGSAGWGLNPIATSLLLSLVLQIIFKNRILGLLIPGILILTCLYMLLALMSEFREFPSFNQEAQIFLFVGLSYFISTMLVSGLMIYKYFLREGKLPTQ
;
A
#
# COMPACT_ATOMS: atom_id res chain seq x y z
N MET A 1 17.29 9.60 -20.64
CA MET A 1 15.86 9.54 -20.98
C MET A 1 15.24 8.35 -20.25
N MET A 2 14.22 8.51 -19.42
CA MET A 2 13.54 7.35 -18.79
C MET A 2 12.78 6.57 -19.86
N SER A 3 12.82 5.24 -19.81
CA SER A 3 12.02 4.41 -20.70
C SER A 3 10.52 4.62 -20.44
N LYS A 4 9.67 4.49 -21.47
CA LYS A 4 8.21 4.62 -21.34
C LYS A 4 7.63 3.72 -20.24
N LEU A 5 8.16 2.50 -20.11
CA LEU A 5 7.81 1.55 -19.04
C LEU A 5 7.99 2.13 -17.63
N LYS A 6 9.14 2.77 -17.37
CA LYS A 6 9.44 3.37 -16.07
C LYS A 6 8.51 4.56 -15.77
N GLN A 7 8.14 5.32 -16.79
CA GLN A 7 7.22 6.44 -16.63
C GLN A 7 5.82 5.97 -16.23
N ILE A 8 5.31 4.92 -16.90
CA ILE A 8 4.01 4.32 -16.58
C ILE A 8 4.02 3.75 -15.16
N ALA A 9 5.06 2.99 -14.79
CA ALA A 9 5.19 2.40 -13.46
C ALA A 9 5.18 3.42 -12.31
N LEU A 10 5.58 4.68 -12.56
CA LEU A 10 5.54 5.75 -11.56
C LEU A 10 4.21 6.53 -11.54
N GLN A 11 3.30 6.30 -12.48
CA GLN A 11 1.99 6.95 -12.50
C GLN A 11 0.88 6.11 -11.87
N ILE A 12 1.07 4.80 -11.79
CA ILE A 12 0.10 3.84 -11.26
C ILE A 12 0.00 3.69 -9.73
N PRO A 13 1.01 4.01 -8.88
CA PRO A 13 0.98 3.59 -7.48
C PRO A 13 -0.25 4.05 -6.69
N GLU A 14 -0.64 5.32 -6.78
CA GLU A 14 -1.81 5.84 -6.05
C GLU A 14 -3.10 5.10 -6.42
N TYR A 15 -3.28 4.75 -7.69
CA TYR A 15 -4.46 4.02 -8.16
C TYR A 15 -4.49 2.57 -7.64
N LEU A 16 -3.33 1.91 -7.61
CA LEU A 16 -3.22 0.57 -7.05
C LEU A 16 -3.46 0.55 -5.53
N LEU A 17 -3.03 1.58 -4.81
CA LEU A 17 -3.34 1.74 -3.39
C LEU A 17 -4.83 2.03 -3.17
N ILE A 18 -5.47 2.83 -4.02
CA ILE A 18 -6.93 3.04 -3.96
C ILE A 18 -7.67 1.71 -4.17
N ALA A 19 -7.28 0.92 -5.17
CA ALA A 19 -7.87 -0.40 -5.41
C ALA A 19 -7.68 -1.33 -4.19
N SER A 20 -6.51 -1.28 -3.55
CA SER A 20 -6.23 -2.04 -2.32
C SER A 20 -7.13 -1.60 -1.17
N VAL A 21 -7.34 -0.29 -0.97
CA VAL A 21 -8.25 0.23 0.07
C VAL A 21 -9.70 -0.19 -0.18
N ILE A 22 -10.16 -0.15 -1.44
CA ILE A 22 -11.51 -0.62 -1.82
C ILE A 22 -11.65 -2.12 -1.55
N PHE A 23 -10.64 -2.92 -1.92
CA PHE A 23 -10.61 -4.36 -1.65
C PHE A 23 -10.68 -4.66 -0.15
N TYR A 24 -9.88 -3.96 0.66
CA TYR A 24 -9.93 -4.04 2.12
C TYR A 24 -11.32 -3.69 2.66
N TRP A 25 -11.91 -2.58 2.20
CA TRP A 25 -13.22 -2.15 2.69
C TRP A 25 -14.30 -3.20 2.37
N GLY A 26 -14.33 -3.71 1.14
CA GLY A 26 -15.25 -4.79 0.77
C GLY A 26 -15.05 -6.05 1.61
N SER A 27 -13.81 -6.40 1.94
CA SER A 27 -13.46 -7.57 2.75
C SER A 27 -13.78 -7.41 4.23
N ALA A 28 -13.64 -6.19 4.77
CA ALA A 28 -13.97 -5.87 6.17
C ALA A 28 -15.48 -5.69 6.41
N GLY A 29 -16.28 -5.66 5.34
CA GLY A 29 -17.72 -5.46 5.37
C GLY A 29 -18.14 -4.06 4.88
N TRP A 30 -19.31 -3.99 4.24
CA TRP A 30 -19.85 -2.79 3.59
C TRP A 30 -20.37 -1.70 4.54
N GLY A 31 -20.05 -1.79 5.84
CA GLY A 31 -20.39 -0.76 6.82
C GLY A 31 -19.52 0.48 6.69
N LEU A 32 -19.88 1.53 7.45
CA LEU A 32 -19.03 2.72 7.56
C LEU A 32 -17.71 2.32 8.22
N ASN A 33 -16.62 2.42 7.44
CA ASN A 33 -15.27 2.19 7.93
C ASN A 33 -14.50 3.54 7.90
N PRO A 34 -14.36 4.22 9.04
CA PRO A 34 -13.68 5.52 9.11
C PRO A 34 -12.23 5.45 8.62
N ILE A 35 -11.55 4.32 8.86
CA ILE A 35 -10.16 4.10 8.44
C ILE A 35 -10.09 4.02 6.92
N ALA A 36 -10.89 3.15 6.30
CA ALA A 36 -10.94 3.00 4.85
C ALA A 36 -11.32 4.32 4.17
N THR A 37 -12.35 5.00 4.68
CA THR A 37 -12.83 6.28 4.15
C THR A 37 -11.74 7.36 4.20
N SER A 38 -11.05 7.49 5.34
CA SER A 38 -9.97 8.47 5.51
C SER A 38 -8.77 8.18 4.60
N LEU A 39 -8.41 6.91 4.43
CA LEU A 39 -7.32 6.49 3.53
C LEU A 39 -7.66 6.74 2.06
N LEU A 40 -8.89 6.41 1.64
CA LEU A 40 -9.39 6.66 0.29
C LEU A 40 -9.36 8.15 -0.01
N LEU A 41 -9.91 8.98 0.88
CA LEU A 41 -9.90 10.43 0.72
C LEU A 41 -8.47 10.97 0.62
N SER A 42 -7.57 10.51 1.50
CA SER A 42 -6.16 10.93 1.50
C SER A 42 -5.46 10.57 0.18
N LEU A 43 -5.70 9.38 -0.37
CA LEU A 43 -5.15 8.95 -1.65
C LEU A 43 -5.73 9.74 -2.84
N VAL A 44 -7.03 10.05 -2.81
CA VAL A 44 -7.66 10.91 -3.83
C VAL A 44 -7.05 12.32 -3.80
N LEU A 45 -6.95 12.92 -2.61
CA LEU A 45 -6.30 14.21 -2.43
C LEU A 45 -4.82 14.16 -2.88
N GLN A 46 -4.15 13.03 -2.65
CA GLN A 46 -2.78 12.82 -3.10
C GLN A 46 -2.65 12.78 -4.63
N ILE A 47 -3.64 12.25 -5.36
CA ILE A 47 -3.65 12.30 -6.83
C ILE A 47 -3.79 13.74 -7.34
N ILE A 48 -4.63 14.54 -6.67
CA ILE A 48 -4.93 15.93 -7.06
C ILE A 48 -3.76 16.85 -6.73
N PHE A 49 -3.38 16.92 -5.45
CA PHE A 49 -2.37 17.86 -4.96
C PHE A 49 -0.94 17.37 -5.18
N LYS A 50 -0.75 16.05 -5.28
CA LYS A 50 0.57 15.42 -5.43
C LYS A 50 1.57 15.97 -4.41
N ASN A 51 1.12 16.13 -3.17
CA ASN A 51 1.92 16.71 -2.10
C ASN A 51 3.07 15.74 -1.77
N ARG A 52 4.30 16.25 -1.71
CA ARG A 52 5.48 15.43 -1.43
C ARG A 52 5.42 14.74 -0.07
N ILE A 53 5.03 15.48 0.97
CA ILE A 53 5.02 14.97 2.34
C ILE A 53 4.01 13.82 2.45
N LEU A 54 2.78 14.03 1.97
CA LEU A 54 1.76 12.98 1.93
C LEU A 54 2.16 11.81 1.01
N GLY A 55 2.86 12.11 -0.09
CA GLY A 55 3.42 11.13 -1.01
C GLY A 55 4.46 10.18 -0.42
N LEU A 56 5.06 10.56 0.73
CA LEU A 56 5.99 9.74 1.50
C LEU A 56 5.33 9.16 2.75
N LEU A 57 4.49 9.94 3.44
CA LEU A 57 3.82 9.53 4.68
C LEU A 57 2.80 8.42 4.46
N ILE A 58 1.92 8.53 3.46
CA ILE A 58 0.87 7.53 3.20
C ILE A 58 1.49 6.15 2.96
N PRO A 59 2.40 5.96 1.98
CA PRO A 59 3.02 4.65 1.76
C PRO A 59 3.93 4.23 2.93
N GLY A 60 4.54 5.18 3.66
CA GLY A 60 5.32 4.87 4.85
C GLY A 60 4.49 4.24 5.97
N ILE A 61 3.31 4.81 6.26
CA ILE A 61 2.37 4.26 7.24
C ILE A 61 1.87 2.88 6.79
N LEU A 62 1.57 2.71 5.50
CA LEU A 62 1.15 1.41 4.95
C LEU A 62 2.25 0.34 5.12
N ILE A 63 3.50 0.67 4.82
CA ILE A 63 4.64 -0.23 5.03
C ILE A 63 4.76 -0.64 6.50
N LEU A 64 4.70 0.33 7.42
CA LEU A 64 4.77 0.04 8.87
C LEU A 64 3.61 -0.85 9.33
N THR A 65 2.41 -0.59 8.82
CA THR A 65 1.21 -1.41 9.11
C THR A 65 1.38 -2.83 8.57
N CYS A 66 1.85 -2.98 7.34
CA CYS A 66 2.15 -4.28 6.73
C CYS A 66 3.19 -5.05 7.55
N LEU A 67 4.28 -4.40 7.97
CA LEU A 67 5.32 -5.02 8.79
C LEU A 67 4.78 -5.44 10.17
N TYR A 68 3.97 -4.59 10.80
CA TYR A 68 3.29 -4.93 12.05
C TYR A 68 2.38 -6.16 11.90
N MET A 69 1.58 -6.22 10.82
CA MET A 69 0.74 -7.38 10.53
C MET A 69 1.56 -8.65 10.29
N LEU A 70 2.72 -8.56 9.63
CA LEU A 70 3.60 -9.71 9.43
C LEU A 70 4.16 -10.23 10.77
N LEU A 71 4.52 -9.34 11.69
CA LEU A 71 4.94 -9.72 13.03
C LEU A 71 3.81 -10.41 13.80
N ALA A 72 2.59 -9.88 13.72
CA ALA A 72 1.41 -10.48 14.33
C ALA A 72 1.13 -11.88 13.77
N LEU A 73 1.18 -12.03 12.45
CA LEU A 73 1.02 -13.32 11.78
C LEU A 73 2.07 -14.33 12.24
N MET A 74 3.35 -13.93 12.34
CA MET A 74 4.40 -14.82 12.85
C MET A 74 4.20 -15.22 14.31
N SER A 75 3.58 -14.36 15.12
CA SER A 75 3.23 -14.66 16.51
C SER A 75 2.16 -15.73 16.57
N GLU A 76 1.04 -15.54 15.85
CA GLU A 76 -0.06 -16.52 15.81
C GLU A 76 0.34 -17.82 15.11
N PHE A 77 1.20 -17.76 14.08
CA PHE A 77 1.64 -18.95 13.33
C PHE A 77 2.28 -20.02 14.23
N ARG A 78 2.92 -19.62 15.33
CA ARG A 78 3.55 -20.52 16.31
C ARG A 78 2.56 -21.29 17.18
N GLU A 79 1.31 -20.84 17.24
CA GLU A 79 0.24 -21.43 18.04
C GLU A 79 -0.63 -22.41 17.24
N PHE A 80 -0.51 -22.43 15.90
CA PHE A 80 -1.31 -23.33 15.09
C PHE A 80 -0.86 -24.79 15.25
N PRO A 81 -1.79 -25.70 15.62
CA PRO A 81 -1.46 -27.11 15.83
C PRO A 81 -1.20 -27.86 14.52
N SER A 82 -1.70 -27.36 13.38
CA SER A 82 -1.42 -27.93 12.06
C SER A 82 -1.59 -26.90 10.93
N PHE A 83 -0.79 -27.05 9.88
CA PHE A 83 -0.86 -26.20 8.69
C PHE A 83 -1.86 -26.75 7.68
N ASN A 84 -3.15 -26.59 8.00
CA ASN A 84 -4.26 -27.11 7.20
C ASN A 84 -4.52 -26.28 5.92
N GLN A 85 -5.48 -26.72 5.10
CA GLN A 85 -5.78 -26.10 3.81
C GLN A 85 -6.29 -24.64 3.95
N GLU A 86 -7.06 -24.33 4.99
CA GLU A 86 -7.54 -22.96 5.24
C GLU A 86 -6.39 -22.03 5.61
N ALA A 87 -5.48 -22.47 6.49
CA ALA A 87 -4.29 -21.72 6.87
C ALA A 87 -3.40 -21.43 5.65
N GLN A 88 -3.27 -22.38 4.71
CA GLN A 88 -2.55 -22.17 3.45
C GLN A 88 -3.18 -21.06 2.62
N ILE A 89 -4.51 -21.08 2.44
CA ILE A 89 -5.22 -20.06 1.66
C ILE A 89 -5.02 -18.68 2.28
N PHE A 90 -5.20 -18.54 3.59
CA PHE A 90 -4.98 -17.27 4.27
C PHE A 90 -3.54 -16.77 4.16
N LEU A 91 -2.56 -17.68 4.29
CA LEU A 91 -1.15 -17.32 4.17
C LEU A 91 -0.81 -16.84 2.77
N PHE A 92 -1.20 -17.57 1.72
CA PHE A 92 -0.87 -17.20 0.34
C PHE A 92 -1.57 -15.90 -0.09
N VAL A 93 -2.86 -15.77 0.20
CA VAL A 93 -3.62 -14.54 -0.11
C VAL A 93 -3.04 -13.37 0.68
N GLY A 94 -2.83 -13.53 1.99
CA GLY A 94 -2.26 -12.51 2.85
C GLY A 94 -0.86 -12.07 2.42
N LEU A 95 0.05 -13.02 2.14
CA LEU A 95 1.40 -12.71 1.67
C LEU A 95 1.41 -12.03 0.30
N SER A 96 0.55 -12.45 -0.63
CA SER A 96 0.47 -11.80 -1.94
C SER A 96 -0.02 -10.35 -1.83
N TYR A 97 -1.00 -10.10 -0.96
CA TYR A 97 -1.49 -8.76 -0.66
C TYR A 97 -0.43 -7.91 0.06
N PHE A 98 0.31 -8.50 1.01
CA PHE A 98 1.44 -7.87 1.70
C PHE A 98 2.54 -7.46 0.71
N ILE A 99 3.04 -8.39 -0.12
CA ILE A 99 4.13 -8.12 -1.07
C ILE A 99 3.71 -7.06 -2.09
N SER A 100 2.51 -7.18 -2.65
CA SER A 100 2.01 -6.19 -3.62
C SER A 100 1.87 -4.80 -2.99
N THR A 101 1.31 -4.69 -1.79
CA THR A 101 1.19 -3.41 -1.07
C THR A 101 2.56 -2.81 -0.75
N MET A 102 3.52 -3.63 -0.31
CA MET A 102 4.90 -3.21 -0.06
C MET A 102 5.58 -2.68 -1.34
N LEU A 103 5.46 -3.39 -2.45
CA LEU A 103 6.04 -2.99 -3.74
C LEU A 103 5.43 -1.68 -4.24
N VAL A 104 4.11 -1.56 -4.24
CA VAL A 104 3.41 -0.35 -4.69
C VAL A 104 3.74 0.84 -3.79
N SER A 105 3.80 0.64 -2.48
CA SER A 105 4.20 1.67 -1.52
C SER A 105 5.64 2.12 -1.76
N GLY A 106 6.56 1.19 -2.00
CA GLY A 106 7.95 1.48 -2.36
C GLY A 106 8.07 2.27 -3.67
N LEU A 107 7.27 1.92 -4.70
CA LEU A 107 7.21 2.67 -5.95
C LEU A 107 6.70 4.10 -5.74
N MET A 108 5.69 4.28 -4.88
CA MET A 108 5.18 5.60 -4.53
C MET A 108 6.23 6.44 -3.81
N ILE A 109 6.94 5.88 -2.83
CA ILE A 109 8.06 6.55 -2.15
C ILE A 109 9.12 6.96 -3.17
N TYR A 110 9.55 6.03 -4.03
CA TYR A 110 10.56 6.30 -5.05
C TYR A 110 10.15 7.42 -6.02
N LYS A 111 8.88 7.45 -6.42
CA LYS A 111 8.29 8.52 -7.25
C LYS A 111 8.41 9.88 -6.58
N TYR A 112 8.00 10.01 -5.30
CA TYR A 112 7.99 11.30 -4.61
C TYR A 112 9.37 11.74 -4.14
N PHE A 113 10.28 10.80 -3.89
CA PHE A 113 11.69 11.08 -3.62
C PHE A 113 12.41 11.63 -4.87
N LEU A 114 12.22 11.01 -6.05
CA LEU A 114 12.79 11.51 -7.31
C LEU A 114 12.27 12.89 -7.72
N ARG A 115 11.05 13.25 -7.30
CA ARG A 115 10.47 14.57 -7.59
C ARG A 115 11.26 15.71 -6.93
N GLU A 116 11.98 15.44 -5.85
CA GLU A 116 12.88 16.39 -5.19
C GLU A 116 14.03 16.82 -6.10
N GLY A 117 14.56 15.91 -6.91
CA GLY A 117 15.63 16.20 -7.88
C GLY A 117 15.18 17.09 -9.05
N LYS A 118 13.91 17.50 -9.10
CA LYS A 118 13.34 18.42 -10.08
C LYS A 118 12.71 19.66 -9.42
N LEU A 119 13.30 20.16 -8.34
CA LEU A 119 13.00 21.52 -7.91
C LEU A 119 13.42 22.48 -9.04
N PRO A 120 12.51 23.30 -9.58
CA PRO A 120 12.94 24.54 -10.18
C PRO A 120 13.38 25.42 -9.01
N THR A 121 14.69 25.57 -8.83
CA THR A 121 15.22 26.83 -8.32
C THR A 121 14.72 27.91 -9.28
N GLN A 122 13.67 28.60 -8.88
CA GLN A 122 13.46 29.98 -9.29
C GLN A 122 14.41 30.85 -8.47
#